data_AF-A0A2V8KXD0-F1
#
_entry.id   AF-A0A2V8KXD0-F1
#
_cell.length_a   1.000
_cell.length_b   1.000
_cell.length_c   1.000
_cell.angle_alpha   90.00
_cell.angle_beta   90.00
_cell.angle_gamma   90.00
#
_symmetry.space_group_name_H-M   'P 1'
#
loop_
_entity.id
_entity.type
_entity.pdbx_description
1 polymer ?
#
loop_
_entity_poly.entity_id
_entity_poly.type
_entity_poly.pdbx_seq_one_letter_code
_entity_poly.pdbx_strand_id
1 'polypeptide(L)' 'MSDDKTKPGRQDRGKINVHEKYELDYWSEKVRVTPGELRDAVKRIGHFPRSR' A
#
# COMPACT_ATOMS: atom_id res chain seq x y z
N MET A 1 -24.41 17.87 -6.07
CA MET A 1 -24.02 16.45 -6.18
C MET A 1 -23.42 16.05 -4.85
N SER A 2 -24.11 15.23 -4.06
CA SER A 2 -23.62 14.64 -2.80
C SER A 2 -22.73 13.45 -3.13
N ASP A 3 -21.57 13.36 -2.50
CA ASP A 3 -20.59 12.30 -2.74
C ASP A 3 -21.09 10.96 -2.16
N ASP A 4 -21.40 10.01 -3.06
CA ASP A 4 -21.79 8.64 -2.74
C ASP A 4 -20.57 7.85 -2.23
N LYS A 5 -20.45 7.72 -0.90
CA LYS A 5 -19.43 6.91 -0.20
C LYS A 5 -19.56 5.39 -0.39
N THR A 6 -20.36 4.95 -1.36
CA THR A 6 -20.74 3.54 -1.60
C THR A 6 -19.96 2.87 -2.72
N LYS A 7 -18.97 3.56 -3.31
CA LYS A 7 -17.99 2.94 -4.21
C LYS A 7 -16.65 2.75 -3.47
N PRO A 8 -16.52 1.78 -2.56
CA PRO A 8 -15.20 1.36 -2.12
C PRO A 8 -14.52 0.78 -3.35
N GLY A 9 -13.58 1.54 -3.94
CA GLY A 9 -12.69 1.05 -4.99
C GLY A 9 -12.02 -0.23 -4.51
N ARG A 10 -12.59 -1.38 -4.89
CA ARG A 10 -12.29 -2.71 -4.33
C ARG A 10 -10.88 -3.19 -4.69
N GLN A 11 -10.14 -2.43 -5.48
CA GLN A 11 -8.89 -2.84 -6.09
C GLN A 11 -7.64 -2.43 -5.28
N ASP A 12 -7.75 -1.46 -4.37
CA ASP A 12 -6.60 -0.94 -3.61
C ASP A 12 -6.50 -1.44 -2.16
N ARG A 13 -7.51 -2.16 -1.64
CA ARG A 13 -7.46 -2.74 -0.28
C ARG A 13 -6.36 -3.81 -0.08
N GLY A 14 -5.71 -4.25 -1.16
CA GLY A 14 -4.60 -5.20 -1.13
C GLY A 14 -3.21 -4.56 -1.34
N LYS A 15 -3.10 -3.23 -1.45
CA LYS A 15 -1.83 -2.56 -1.68
C LYS A 15 -1.32 -1.93 -0.38
N ILE A 16 0.00 -2.00 -0.17
CA ILE A 16 0.69 -1.32 0.92
C ILE A 16 0.98 0.11 0.45
N ASN A 17 0.43 1.12 1.12
CA ASN A 17 0.82 2.50 0.84
C ASN A 17 2.03 2.90 1.70
N VAL A 18 3.23 2.83 1.12
CA VAL A 18 4.47 3.20 1.83
C VAL A 18 4.66 4.72 2.04
N HIS A 19 3.77 5.54 1.46
CA HIS A 19 3.74 6.98 1.67
C HIS A 19 2.96 7.38 2.91
N GLU A 20 2.04 6.55 3.38
CA GLU A 20 1.28 6.76 4.62
C GLU A 20 2.07 6.22 5.82
N LYS A 21 2.38 7.07 6.81
CA LYS A 21 3.23 6.68 7.94
C LYS A 21 2.64 5.53 8.76
N TYR A 22 1.32 5.51 8.99
CA TYR A 22 0.68 4.46 9.79
C TYR A 22 0.65 3.10 9.06
N GLU A 23 0.46 3.08 7.73
CA GLU A 23 0.55 1.85 6.95
C GLU A 23 1.99 1.34 6.90
N LEU A 24 2.95 2.24 6.70
CA LEU A 24 4.36 1.88 6.69
C LEU A 24 4.78 1.25 8.01
N ASP A 25 4.40 1.83 9.14
CA ASP A 25 4.70 1.31 10.48
C ASP A 25 4.03 -0.05 10.70
N TYR A 26 2.73 -0.14 10.47
CA TYR A 26 1.94 -1.37 10.60
C TYR A 26 2.51 -2.53 9.79
N TRP A 27 2.84 -2.29 8.51
CA TRP A 27 3.40 -3.32 7.65
C TRP A 27 4.84 -3.64 7.99
N SER A 28 5.64 -2.66 8.41
CA SER A 28 7.01 -2.88 8.88
C SER A 28 7.04 -3.82 10.08
N GLU A 29 6.14 -3.63 11.05
CA GLU A 29 5.99 -4.53 12.20
C GLU A 29 5.49 -5.92 11.78
N LYS A 30 4.48 -5.96 10.91
CA LYS A 30 3.83 -7.20 10.48
C LYS A 30 4.76 -8.13 9.71
N VAL A 31 5.61 -7.57 8.85
CA VAL A 31 6.61 -8.32 8.08
C VAL A 31 8.00 -8.31 8.72
N ARG A 32 8.15 -7.64 9.88
CA ARG A 32 9.39 -7.52 10.66
C ARG A 32 10.57 -6.98 9.86
N VAL A 33 10.33 -5.94 9.06
CA VAL A 33 11.37 -5.23 8.30
C VAL A 33 11.41 -3.77 8.72
N THR A 34 12.47 -3.05 8.34
CA THR A 34 12.50 -1.61 8.58
C THR A 34 11.61 -0.85 7.58
N PRO A 35 11.10 0.34 7.93
CA PRO A 35 10.35 1.20 7.01
C PRO A 35 11.09 1.50 5.69
N GLY A 36 12.42 1.59 5.76
CA GLY A 36 13.28 1.78 4.59
C GLY A 36 13.29 0.55 3.67
N GLU A 37 13.44 -0.64 4.25
CA GLU A 37 13.40 -1.90 3.50
C GLU A 37 12.02 -2.18 2.91
N LEU A 38 10.94 -1.84 3.63
CA LEU A 38 9.59 -1.96 3.10
C LEU A 38 9.38 -1.08 1.86
N ARG A 39 9.89 0.16 1.89
CA ARG A 39 9.87 1.08 0.74
C ARG A 39 10.68 0.54 -0.43
N ASP A 40 11.88 0.03 -0.17
CA ASP A 40 12.74 -0.53 -1.21
C ASP A 40 12.12 -1.79 -1.83
N ALA A 41 11.54 -2.67 -1.03
CA ALA A 41 10.83 -3.85 -1.48
C ALA A 41 9.63 -3.49 -2.38
N VAL A 42 8.78 -2.56 -1.94
CA VAL A 42 7.64 -2.09 -2.76
C VAL A 42 8.10 -1.43 -4.06
N LYS A 43 9.22 -0.69 -4.03
CA LYS A 43 9.84 -0.10 -5.22
C LYS A 43 10.39 -1.17 -6.19
N ARG A 44 11.00 -2.24 -5.67
CA ARG A 44 11.60 -3.34 -6.46
C ARG A 44 10.56 -4.26 -7.10
N ILE A 45 9.50 -4.59 -6.36
CA ILE A 45 8.41 -5.44 -6.85
C ILE A 45 7.50 -4.63 -7.80
N GLY A 46 7.53 -3.30 -7.68
CA GLY A 46 6.66 -2.40 -8.40
C GLY A 46 5.27 -2.34 -7.78
N HIS A 47 4.64 -1.18 -7.87
CA HIS A 47 3.31 -0.90 -7.33
C HIS A 47 2.19 -1.58 -8.15
N PHE A 48 2.27 -2.89 -8.46
CA PHE A 48 1.38 -3.64 -9.35
C PHE A 48 0.47 -2.77 -10.26
N PRO A 49 1.01 -2.04 -11.26
CA PRO A 49 0.24 -1.86 -12.47
C PRO A 49 0.18 -3.24 -13.12
N ARG A 50 -0.96 -3.58 -13.70
CA ARG A 50 -1.21 -4.89 -14.33
C ARG A 50 0.02 -5.35 -15.13
N SER A 51 0.34 -6.64 -14.99
CA SER A 51 1.28 -7.32 -15.89
C SER A 51 0.93 -7.02 -17.35
N ARG A 52 1.97 -6.97 -18.18
CA ARG A 52 1.94 -6.99 -19.64
C ARG A 52 0.79 -7.82 -20.22
#